data_AF-A0A1Y3NPE8-F1
#
_entry.id   AF-A0A1Y3NPE8-F1
#
_cell.length_a   1.000
_cell.length_b   1.000
_cell.length_c   1.000
_cell.angle_alpha   90.00
_cell.angle_beta   90.00
_cell.angle_gamma   90.00
#
_symmetry.space_group_name_H-M   'P 1'
#
loop_
_entity.id
_entity.type
_entity.pdbx_description
1 polymer ?
#
loop_
_entity_poly.entity_id
_entity_poly.type
_entity_poly.pdbx_seq_one_letter_code
_entity_poly.pdbx_strand_id
1 'polypeptide(L)'
;MLSQDNNNSYSDNGLNNKIREEENYPFTSPYFLDNNKANRINKNNELIFNADFESGNLDSVQKYSYCEYDLYIRPDPSANNNRQGHRVWFYFQIKNTEKNQRVILNIVNFSKAKMALYRQGATPVVKSDKRPEWVRLPKDTVFLHRSNRHKKNYVLSIAFCFDDPDDTYYFAFSFPYTYTQLQNYLKNLEERNLPFLKRSFIGYSVEKKRLDLLTISNIENFNKPGKKKTVCITSRVHPGESPSSYVCEGLIDFLVSNDPIAKILRDNLIFKIIPCLNPDGVYHGNYRTCTLGYDLNRNWLK
;
A
#
# COMPACT_ATOMS: atom_id res chain seq x y z
N MET A 1 -9.60 -20.11 -67.49
CA MET A 1 -9.68 -21.58 -67.47
C MET A 1 -8.90 -22.04 -66.25
N LEU A 2 -9.63 -22.31 -65.15
CA LEU A 2 -9.91 -23.67 -64.63
C LEU A 2 -8.67 -24.20 -63.89
N SER A 3 -8.59 -24.08 -62.55
CA SER A 3 -9.30 -24.82 -61.50
C SER A 3 -8.67 -26.18 -61.18
N GLN A 4 -8.30 -26.37 -59.91
CA GLN A 4 -8.44 -27.56 -59.03
C GLN A 4 -7.40 -27.38 -57.89
N ASP A 5 -7.79 -26.95 -56.69
CA ASP A 5 -8.51 -27.66 -55.62
C ASP A 5 -7.81 -28.95 -55.14
N ASN A 6 -7.28 -28.91 -53.91
CA ASN A 6 -7.60 -29.91 -52.89
C ASN A 6 -7.17 -29.45 -51.47
N ASN A 7 -8.19 -29.11 -50.69
CA ASN A 7 -8.42 -29.38 -49.26
C ASN A 7 -7.24 -29.80 -48.37
N ASN A 8 -7.05 -29.05 -47.28
CA ASN A 8 -7.06 -29.68 -45.97
C ASN A 8 -7.60 -28.74 -44.88
N SER A 9 -8.69 -29.20 -44.28
CA SER A 9 -9.40 -28.68 -43.13
C SER A 9 -8.51 -28.67 -41.87
N TYR A 10 -8.50 -27.54 -41.14
CA TYR A 10 -8.12 -27.55 -39.72
C TYR A 10 -9.15 -26.80 -38.88
N SER A 11 -10.00 -27.62 -38.28
CA SER A 11 -10.64 -27.50 -36.97
C SER A 11 -10.78 -26.11 -36.36
N ASP A 12 -12.02 -25.66 -36.41
CA ASP A 12 -12.74 -24.97 -35.34
C ASP A 12 -12.33 -25.51 -33.96
N ASN A 13 -11.61 -24.70 -33.19
CA ASN A 13 -11.37 -24.93 -31.77
C ASN A 13 -11.78 -23.66 -31.04
N GLY A 14 -13.05 -23.64 -30.64
CA GLY A 14 -13.57 -22.70 -29.66
C GLY A 14 -12.69 -22.71 -28.43
N LEU A 15 -11.90 -21.64 -28.26
CA LEU A 15 -11.41 -21.26 -26.95
C LEU A 15 -12.59 -20.68 -26.20
N ASN A 16 -13.28 -21.58 -25.50
CA ASN A 16 -14.11 -21.29 -24.35
C ASN A 16 -13.52 -20.11 -23.57
N ASN A 17 -14.23 -18.99 -23.59
CA ASN A 17 -14.15 -17.94 -22.59
C ASN A 17 -14.53 -18.55 -21.23
N LYS A 18 -13.59 -19.27 -20.62
CA LYS A 18 -13.60 -19.48 -19.18
C LYS A 18 -13.24 -18.14 -18.57
N ILE A 19 -14.28 -17.42 -18.19
CA ILE A 19 -14.29 -16.40 -17.14
C ILE A 19 -13.31 -16.87 -16.08
N ARG A 20 -12.11 -16.25 -16.05
CA ARG A 20 -11.16 -16.50 -14.97
C ARG A 20 -11.77 -15.88 -13.74
N GLU A 21 -12.04 -16.77 -12.80
CA GLU A 21 -12.40 -16.55 -11.41
C GLU A 21 -11.72 -15.30 -10.84
N GLU A 22 -12.45 -14.58 -10.00
CA GLU A 22 -12.00 -13.45 -9.19
C GLU A 22 -10.52 -13.60 -8.81
N GLU A 23 -9.66 -12.70 -9.29
CA GLU A 23 -8.30 -12.54 -8.77
C GLU A 23 -8.40 -11.98 -7.33
N ASN A 24 -8.90 -12.79 -6.40
CA ASN A 24 -8.61 -12.66 -5.00
C ASN A 24 -7.10 -12.87 -4.89
N TYR A 25 -6.36 -11.84 -4.52
CA TYR A 25 -4.94 -11.96 -4.20
C TYR A 25 -4.83 -12.42 -2.73
N PRO A 26 -4.86 -13.74 -2.41
CA PRO A 26 -4.79 -14.19 -1.03
C PRO A 26 -3.52 -13.64 -0.39
N PHE A 27 -3.67 -12.95 0.74
CA PHE A 27 -2.52 -12.43 1.47
C PHE A 27 -1.69 -13.57 2.04
N THR A 28 -0.46 -13.72 1.54
CA THR A 28 0.56 -14.61 2.09
C THR A 28 1.84 -13.83 2.31
N SER A 29 2.09 -13.45 3.56
CA SER A 29 3.37 -12.84 3.93
C SER A 29 4.40 -13.94 4.19
N PRO A 30 5.55 -13.95 3.48
CA PRO A 30 6.66 -14.85 3.80
C PRO A 30 7.30 -14.53 5.17
N TYR A 31 6.98 -13.36 5.74
CA TYR A 31 7.51 -12.93 7.04
C TYR A 31 6.71 -13.47 8.23
N PHE A 32 5.49 -13.99 8.01
CA PHE A 32 4.62 -14.53 9.07
C PHE A 32 4.49 -16.07 9.04
N LEU A 33 5.37 -16.78 8.33
CA LEU A 33 5.41 -18.25 8.28
C LEU A 33 5.59 -18.94 9.65
N ASP A 34 5.87 -18.17 10.70
CA ASP A 34 5.93 -18.64 12.08
C ASP A 34 4.76 -18.04 12.88
N ASN A 35 3.52 -18.47 12.55
CA ASN A 35 2.32 -18.19 13.34
C ASN A 35 2.52 -18.50 14.84
N ASN A 36 3.53 -19.32 15.18
CA ASN A 36 3.89 -19.65 16.56
C ASN A 36 4.69 -18.57 17.32
N LYS A 37 5.19 -17.51 16.67
CA LYS A 37 5.87 -16.40 17.38
C LYS A 37 4.94 -15.22 17.69
N ALA A 38 4.01 -14.89 16.78
CA ALA A 38 2.96 -13.93 17.06
C ALA A 38 1.89 -14.49 18.02
N ASN A 39 1.62 -15.80 17.97
CA ASN A 39 0.62 -16.46 18.83
C ASN A 39 1.13 -16.89 20.22
N ARG A 40 2.31 -16.43 20.68
CA ARG A 40 2.82 -16.70 22.05
C ARG A 40 2.33 -15.69 23.10
N ILE A 41 1.24 -14.98 22.83
CA ILE A 41 0.56 -14.11 23.81
C ILE A 41 -0.90 -14.57 23.95
N ASN A 42 -1.11 -15.84 24.29
CA ASN A 42 -2.38 -16.34 24.79
C ASN A 42 -2.18 -16.81 26.23
N LYS A 43 -1.99 -15.84 27.13
CA LYS A 43 -2.48 -15.97 28.49
C LYS A 43 -3.86 -15.32 28.49
N ASN A 44 -4.88 -16.05 28.95
CA ASN A 44 -6.27 -15.59 28.95
C ASN A 44 -6.38 -14.13 29.44
N ASN A 45 -7.10 -13.28 28.70
CA ASN A 45 -7.35 -11.84 28.90
C ASN A 45 -6.24 -10.84 28.45
N GLU A 46 -5.37 -11.19 27.52
CA GLU A 46 -4.41 -10.22 26.93
C GLU A 46 -4.83 -9.73 25.54
N LEU A 47 -4.47 -8.48 25.22
CA LEU A 47 -4.66 -7.90 23.89
C LEU A 47 -3.97 -8.73 22.81
N ILE A 48 -4.66 -8.97 21.71
CA ILE A 48 -4.17 -9.77 20.58
C ILE A 48 -3.73 -8.83 19.46
N PHE A 49 -2.44 -8.83 19.13
CA PHE A 49 -1.85 -8.03 18.07
C PHE A 49 -1.68 -8.86 16.80
N ASN A 50 -2.01 -8.31 15.63
CA ASN A 50 -1.84 -8.98 14.36
C ASN A 50 -1.49 -7.96 13.25
N ALA A 51 -0.60 -8.34 12.33
CA ALA A 51 -0.24 -7.55 11.14
C ALA A 51 -0.14 -8.41 9.87
N ASP A 52 -0.67 -9.64 9.90
CA ASP A 52 -0.71 -10.59 8.79
C ASP A 52 -1.89 -10.29 7.86
N PHE A 53 -1.82 -9.13 7.20
CA PHE A 53 -2.75 -8.67 6.19
C PHE A 53 -2.05 -7.69 5.24
N GLU A 54 -2.69 -7.36 4.12
CA GLU A 54 -2.11 -6.49 3.10
C GLU A 54 -1.65 -5.13 3.67
N SER A 55 -0.40 -4.76 3.36
CA SER A 55 0.29 -3.58 3.88
C SER A 55 0.54 -3.61 5.40
N GLY A 56 0.23 -4.70 6.09
CA GLY A 56 0.50 -4.89 7.51
C GLY A 56 2.00 -4.92 7.82
N ASN A 57 2.41 -4.27 8.90
CA ASN A 57 3.78 -4.30 9.40
C ASN A 57 3.82 -4.16 10.92
N LEU A 58 4.19 -5.26 11.57
CA LEU A 58 4.59 -5.38 12.96
C LEU A 58 5.42 -6.66 13.10
N ASP A 59 6.56 -6.59 13.79
CA ASP A 59 7.48 -7.73 13.94
C ASP A 59 7.23 -8.49 15.24
N SER A 60 7.20 -7.77 16.36
CA SER A 60 6.96 -8.36 17.68
C SER A 60 6.39 -7.35 18.66
N VAL A 61 5.74 -7.87 19.69
CA VAL A 61 5.16 -7.09 20.80
C VAL A 61 5.64 -7.67 22.12
N GLN A 62 6.10 -6.80 23.00
CA GLN A 62 6.51 -7.16 24.35
C GLN A 62 5.63 -6.40 25.34
N LYS A 63 4.90 -7.13 26.19
CA LYS A 63 4.16 -6.52 27.29
C LYS A 63 5.14 -6.13 28.38
N TYR A 64 5.20 -4.85 28.69
CA TYR A 64 6.11 -4.31 29.71
C TYR A 64 5.42 -4.17 31.07
N SER A 65 4.18 -3.68 31.06
CA SER A 65 3.34 -3.51 32.25
C SER A 65 1.91 -3.93 31.95
N TYR A 66 1.01 -3.80 32.92
CA TYR A 66 -0.42 -4.10 32.75
C TYR A 66 -1.05 -3.35 31.57
N CYS A 67 -0.65 -2.10 31.35
CA CYS A 67 -1.18 -1.22 30.30
C CYS A 67 -0.12 -0.76 29.28
N GLU A 68 1.11 -1.26 29.32
CA GLU A 68 2.21 -0.75 28.48
C GLU A 68 2.81 -1.85 27.61
N TYR A 69 2.91 -1.56 26.31
CA TYR A 69 3.39 -2.49 25.29
C TYR A 69 4.50 -1.86 24.45
N ASP A 70 5.62 -2.56 24.31
CA ASP A 70 6.71 -2.20 23.41
C ASP A 70 6.55 -2.95 22.09
N LEU A 71 6.37 -2.20 21.01
CA LEU A 71 6.09 -2.66 19.64
C LEU A 71 7.34 -2.47 18.77
N TYR A 72 7.69 -3.50 18.02
CA TYR A 72 8.83 -3.53 17.12
C TYR A 72 8.35 -3.57 15.67
N ILE A 73 8.82 -2.62 14.86
CA ILE A 73 8.56 -2.56 13.42
C ILE A 73 9.50 -3.52 12.69
N ARG A 74 8.96 -4.28 11.72
CA ARG A 74 9.76 -5.11 10.82
C ARG A 74 10.57 -4.21 9.90
N PRO A 75 11.89 -4.40 9.80
CA PRO A 75 12.70 -3.63 8.85
C PRO A 75 12.34 -3.98 7.41
N ASP A 76 12.37 -2.98 6.55
CA ASP A 76 12.41 -3.15 5.12
C ASP A 76 13.57 -4.08 4.70
N PRO A 77 13.40 -4.90 3.65
CA PRO A 77 14.51 -5.63 3.05
C PRO A 77 15.64 -4.68 2.64
N SER A 78 16.88 -5.13 2.78
CA SER A 78 18.08 -4.40 2.39
C SER A 78 18.90 -5.25 1.44
N ALA A 79 19.15 -4.75 0.22
CA ALA A 79 20.03 -5.42 -0.73
C ALA A 79 21.50 -5.38 -0.28
N ASN A 80 21.85 -4.46 0.63
CA ASN A 80 23.17 -4.35 1.21
C ASN A 80 23.16 -4.88 2.64
N ASN A 81 23.79 -6.03 2.88
CA ASN A 81 23.88 -6.67 4.21
C ASN A 81 24.48 -5.76 5.30
N ASN A 82 25.22 -4.71 4.91
CA ASN A 82 25.82 -3.74 5.82
C ASN A 82 24.91 -2.54 6.15
N ARG A 83 23.74 -2.42 5.51
CA ARG A 83 22.76 -1.35 5.80
C ARG A 83 21.60 -1.92 6.58
N GLN A 84 21.29 -1.28 7.71
CA GLN A 84 20.10 -1.62 8.45
C GLN A 84 18.86 -1.16 7.68
N GLY A 85 17.89 -2.06 7.52
CA GLY A 85 16.63 -1.78 6.83
C GLY A 85 15.85 -0.64 7.48
N HIS A 86 15.05 0.05 6.67
CA HIS A 86 14.20 1.16 7.13
C HIS A 86 13.09 0.63 8.03
N ARG A 87 12.85 1.30 9.16
CA ARG A 87 11.78 1.01 10.12
C ARG A 87 10.94 2.26 10.33
N VAL A 88 9.85 2.39 9.59
CA VAL A 88 9.03 3.62 9.57
C VAL A 88 7.56 3.26 9.44
N TRP A 89 7.19 2.47 8.43
CA TRP A 89 5.82 2.05 8.24
C TRP A 89 5.43 1.04 9.33
N PHE A 90 4.28 1.24 9.92
CA PHE A 90 3.60 0.26 10.77
C PHE A 90 2.13 0.27 10.39
N TYR A 91 1.53 -0.91 10.39
CA TYR A 91 0.10 -1.10 10.20
C TYR A 91 -0.28 -2.41 10.87
N PHE A 92 -1.06 -2.35 11.94
CA PHE A 92 -1.41 -3.52 12.73
C PHE A 92 -2.83 -3.38 13.30
N GLN A 93 -3.40 -4.50 13.68
CA GLN A 93 -4.69 -4.58 14.36
C GLN A 93 -4.52 -5.07 15.80
N ILE A 94 -5.43 -4.66 16.68
CA ILE A 94 -5.57 -5.09 18.06
C ILE A 94 -7.00 -5.63 18.26
N LYS A 95 -7.10 -6.84 18.83
CA LYS A 95 -8.35 -7.52 19.23
C LYS A 95 -8.32 -7.89 20.71
N ASN A 96 -9.42 -8.45 21.20
CA ASN A 96 -9.60 -8.89 22.59
C ASN A 96 -9.43 -7.73 23.57
N THR A 97 -10.09 -6.62 23.28
CA THR A 97 -10.02 -5.40 24.09
C THR A 97 -11.05 -5.43 25.21
N GLU A 98 -10.84 -4.63 26.25
CA GLU A 98 -11.84 -4.42 27.32
C GLU A 98 -12.35 -2.98 27.30
N LYS A 99 -13.60 -2.79 27.74
CA LYS A 99 -14.22 -1.47 27.78
C LYS A 99 -13.50 -0.58 28.79
N ASN A 100 -13.16 0.65 28.36
CA ASN A 100 -12.36 1.63 29.12
C ASN A 100 -10.93 1.18 29.42
N GLN A 101 -10.41 0.18 28.70
CA GLN A 101 -9.03 -0.27 28.86
C GLN A 101 -8.08 0.77 28.26
N ARG A 102 -7.26 1.36 29.12
CA ARG A 102 -6.24 2.35 28.73
C ARG A 102 -4.91 1.63 28.50
N VAL A 103 -4.27 1.96 27.38
CA VAL A 103 -2.97 1.43 27.02
C VAL A 103 -2.01 2.49 26.53
N ILE A 104 -0.71 2.18 26.65
CA ILE A 104 0.39 2.91 26.04
C ILE A 104 1.07 1.94 25.08
N LEU A 105 1.03 2.27 23.79
CA LEU A 105 1.70 1.54 22.72
C LEU A 105 2.99 2.29 22.35
N ASN A 106 4.14 1.70 22.64
CA ASN A 106 5.45 2.28 22.40
C ASN A 106 6.09 1.68 21.15
N ILE A 107 6.31 2.47 20.12
CA ILE A 107 7.12 2.04 18.97
C ILE A 107 8.59 2.37 19.27
N VAL A 108 9.38 1.33 19.53
CA VAL A 108 10.72 1.48 20.16
C VAL A 108 11.90 1.47 19.20
N ASN A 109 11.71 0.96 17.97
CA ASN A 109 12.78 0.79 16.98
C ASN A 109 12.59 1.67 15.73
N PHE A 110 11.89 2.80 15.89
CA PHE A 110 11.59 3.73 14.80
C PHE A 110 12.87 4.39 14.23
N SER A 111 12.94 4.55 12.91
CA SER A 111 14.14 5.09 12.25
C SER A 111 14.32 6.59 12.47
N LYS A 112 15.50 6.97 12.95
CA LYS A 112 15.87 8.35 13.31
C LYS A 112 15.62 9.38 12.19
N ALA A 113 15.89 9.00 10.94
CA ALA A 113 15.74 9.88 9.78
C ALA A 113 14.30 10.35 9.51
N LYS A 114 13.28 9.66 10.04
CA LYS A 114 11.85 10.00 9.81
C LYS A 114 11.14 10.55 11.05
N MET A 115 11.87 10.73 12.14
CA MET A 115 11.35 11.34 13.38
C MET A 115 11.06 12.84 13.23
N ALA A 116 11.65 13.52 12.24
CA ALA A 116 11.38 14.93 11.98
C ALA A 116 9.90 15.19 11.68
N LEU A 117 9.21 14.24 11.04
CA LEU A 117 7.77 14.35 10.73
C LEU A 117 6.92 14.43 12.02
N TYR A 118 7.18 13.54 12.98
CA TYR A 118 6.48 13.54 14.27
C TYR A 118 6.80 14.78 15.10
N ARG A 119 8.03 15.31 15.02
CA ARG A 119 8.37 16.59 15.67
C ARG A 119 7.61 17.78 15.07
N GLN A 120 7.22 17.70 13.80
CA GLN A 120 6.41 18.70 13.13
C GLN A 120 4.89 18.49 13.38
N GLY A 121 4.53 17.56 14.26
CA GLY A 121 3.15 17.34 14.69
C GLY A 121 2.37 16.36 13.82
N ALA A 122 3.03 15.52 13.02
CA ALA A 122 2.38 14.36 12.43
C ALA A 122 1.94 13.38 13.53
N THR A 123 0.76 12.78 13.36
CA THR A 123 0.26 11.74 14.26
C THR A 123 -0.28 10.57 13.44
N PRO A 124 -0.23 9.34 14.01
CA PRO A 124 -0.74 8.14 13.34
C PRO A 124 -2.26 8.21 13.17
N VAL A 125 -2.80 7.25 12.41
CA VAL A 125 -4.25 7.12 12.20
C VAL A 125 -4.76 5.85 12.87
N VAL A 126 -6.02 5.89 13.29
CA VAL A 126 -6.75 4.77 13.87
C VAL A 126 -8.10 4.61 13.18
N LYS A 127 -8.56 3.38 13.04
CA LYS A 127 -9.95 3.05 12.69
C LYS A 127 -10.39 1.80 13.46
N SER A 128 -11.65 1.42 13.34
CA SER A 128 -12.12 0.13 13.82
C SER A 128 -13.07 -0.56 12.83
N ASP A 129 -13.46 -1.80 13.07
CA ASP A 129 -14.43 -2.49 12.21
C ASP A 129 -15.79 -1.79 12.26
N LYS A 130 -16.20 -1.33 13.45
CA LYS A 130 -17.46 -0.57 13.64
C LYS A 130 -17.34 0.88 13.18
N ARG A 131 -16.12 1.45 13.14
CA ARG A 131 -15.81 2.81 12.68
C ARG A 131 -14.79 2.74 11.53
N PRO A 132 -15.22 2.41 10.30
CA PRO A 132 -14.32 2.09 9.20
C PRO A 132 -13.54 3.30 8.65
N GLU A 133 -13.98 4.52 8.96
CA GLU A 133 -13.32 5.77 8.63
C GLU A 133 -12.01 5.93 9.42
N TRP A 134 -10.92 6.23 8.70
CA TRP A 134 -9.64 6.53 9.34
C TRP A 134 -9.66 7.91 9.97
N VAL A 135 -9.39 7.97 11.27
CA VAL A 135 -9.25 9.23 12.01
C VAL A 135 -7.82 9.41 12.49
N ARG A 136 -7.35 10.65 12.48
CA ARG A 136 -6.01 10.98 12.95
C ARG A 136 -6.02 11.07 14.47
N LEU A 137 -5.05 10.43 15.12
CA LEU A 137 -4.92 10.49 16.58
C LEU A 137 -4.64 11.94 17.03
N PRO A 138 -5.29 12.40 18.12
CA PRO A 138 -5.01 13.70 18.71
C PRO A 138 -3.53 13.88 19.09
N LYS A 139 -3.02 15.11 19.01
CA LYS A 139 -1.59 15.39 19.27
C LYS A 139 -1.20 15.15 20.74
N ASP A 140 -2.14 15.36 21.64
CA ASP A 140 -2.02 15.17 23.08
C ASP A 140 -2.02 13.68 23.50
N THR A 141 -2.29 12.76 22.58
CA THR A 141 -2.21 11.31 22.85
C THR A 141 -0.97 10.66 22.23
N VAL A 142 -0.10 11.43 21.57
CA VAL A 142 1.07 10.93 20.84
C VAL A 142 2.34 11.64 21.29
N PHE A 143 3.31 10.88 21.80
CA PHE A 143 4.51 11.42 22.43
C PHE A 143 5.77 10.85 21.79
N LEU A 144 6.59 11.73 21.20
CA LEU A 144 7.93 11.38 20.75
C LEU A 144 8.95 11.80 21.80
N HIS A 145 9.64 10.85 22.43
CA HIS A 145 10.60 11.14 23.48
C HIS A 145 11.82 10.22 23.43
N ARG A 146 12.92 10.60 24.10
CA ARG A 146 14.07 9.69 24.28
C ARG A 146 13.86 8.88 25.54
N SER A 147 14.03 7.57 25.44
CA SER A 147 13.88 6.68 26.58
C SER A 147 15.22 6.10 27.02
N ASN A 148 15.60 6.33 28.28
CA ASN A 148 16.79 5.69 28.88
C ASN A 148 16.64 4.17 28.90
N ARG A 149 15.41 3.65 29.07
CA ARG A 149 15.07 2.22 29.00
C ARG A 149 15.48 1.61 27.65
N HIS A 150 15.31 2.39 26.58
CA HIS A 150 15.57 1.95 25.21
C HIS A 150 16.92 2.43 24.69
N LYS A 151 17.97 2.40 25.53
CA LYS A 151 19.35 2.81 25.18
C LYS A 151 19.44 4.25 24.63
N LYS A 152 18.61 5.16 25.15
CA LYS A 152 18.46 6.55 24.68
C LYS A 152 17.98 6.68 23.23
N ASN A 153 17.42 5.61 22.66
CA ASN A 153 16.67 5.69 21.41
C ASN A 153 15.40 6.50 21.61
N TYR A 154 14.90 7.05 20.51
CA TYR A 154 13.59 7.70 20.51
C TYR A 154 12.49 6.64 20.43
N VAL A 155 11.43 6.89 21.18
CA VAL A 155 10.23 6.08 21.25
C VAL A 155 9.05 6.96 20.85
N LEU A 156 8.17 6.43 20.01
CA LEU A 156 6.88 7.02 19.70
C LEU A 156 5.83 6.30 20.54
N SER A 157 5.28 6.97 21.54
CA SER A 157 4.26 6.42 22.43
C SER A 157 2.88 6.93 22.04
N ILE A 158 1.91 6.02 21.98
CA ILE A 158 0.52 6.30 21.70
C ILE A 158 -0.28 5.93 22.95
N ALA A 159 -0.89 6.91 23.59
CA ALA A 159 -1.89 6.67 24.63
C ALA A 159 -3.25 6.43 23.96
N PHE A 160 -3.90 5.32 24.27
CA PHE A 160 -5.19 4.96 23.68
C PHE A 160 -6.13 4.37 24.73
N CYS A 161 -7.43 4.58 24.57
CA CYS A 161 -8.46 3.99 25.42
C CYS A 161 -9.45 3.25 24.54
N PHE A 162 -9.54 1.92 24.71
CA PHE A 162 -10.53 1.11 24.02
C PHE A 162 -11.91 1.32 24.65
N ASP A 163 -12.94 1.43 23.81
CA ASP A 163 -14.32 1.70 24.23
C ASP A 163 -15.28 0.54 23.96
N ASP A 164 -14.89 -0.41 23.10
CA ASP A 164 -15.73 -1.52 22.65
C ASP A 164 -14.97 -2.87 22.63
N PRO A 165 -15.31 -3.83 23.50
CA PRO A 165 -14.67 -5.15 23.59
C PRO A 165 -14.80 -6.02 22.34
N ASP A 166 -15.90 -5.87 21.60
CA ASP A 166 -16.24 -6.70 20.43
C ASP A 166 -15.72 -6.10 19.12
N ASP A 167 -14.94 -5.02 19.19
CA ASP A 167 -14.41 -4.30 18.05
C ASP A 167 -12.94 -4.64 17.79
N THR A 168 -12.51 -4.54 16.53
CA THR A 168 -11.11 -4.65 16.13
C THR A 168 -10.59 -3.27 15.80
N TYR A 169 -9.48 -2.87 16.43
CA TYR A 169 -8.87 -1.56 16.19
C TYR A 169 -7.67 -1.71 15.29
N TYR A 170 -7.50 -0.78 14.35
CA TYR A 170 -6.40 -0.74 13.42
C TYR A 170 -5.61 0.54 13.61
N PHE A 171 -4.29 0.43 13.69
CA PHE A 171 -3.37 1.56 13.82
C PHE A 171 -2.41 1.56 12.65
N ALA A 172 -2.21 2.71 12.01
CA ALA A 172 -1.27 2.84 10.90
C ALA A 172 -0.46 4.14 10.97
N PHE A 173 0.74 4.10 10.39
CA PHE A 173 1.65 5.24 10.29
C PHE A 173 0.99 6.45 9.58
N SER A 174 0.22 6.19 8.53
CA SER A 174 -0.57 7.15 7.76
C SER A 174 -1.75 6.40 7.14
N PHE A 175 -2.70 7.11 6.52
CA PHE A 175 -3.82 6.53 5.77
C PHE A 175 -3.33 5.44 4.81
N PRO A 176 -3.62 4.15 5.06
CA PRO A 176 -3.17 3.07 4.19
C PRO A 176 -3.91 3.11 2.86
N TYR A 177 -3.15 2.91 1.78
CA TYR A 177 -3.69 2.71 0.45
C TYR A 177 -3.06 1.43 -0.09
N THR A 178 -3.85 0.36 -0.15
CA THR A 178 -3.37 -1.00 -0.46
C THR A 178 -3.30 -1.25 -1.97
N TYR A 179 -2.59 -2.31 -2.38
CA TYR A 179 -2.51 -2.67 -3.79
C TYR A 179 -3.86 -3.22 -4.29
N THR A 180 -4.59 -4.00 -3.48
CA THR A 180 -5.95 -4.45 -3.81
C THR A 180 -6.89 -3.27 -4.02
N GLN A 181 -6.84 -2.25 -3.16
CA GLN A 181 -7.62 -1.01 -3.34
C GLN A 181 -7.30 -0.35 -4.67
N LEU A 182 -6.01 -0.23 -5.03
CA LEU A 182 -5.60 0.31 -6.33
C LEU A 182 -6.18 -0.49 -7.49
N GLN A 183 -6.05 -1.82 -7.45
CA GLN A 183 -6.49 -2.68 -8.54
C GLN A 183 -8.01 -2.63 -8.72
N ASN A 184 -8.77 -2.58 -7.62
CA ASN A 184 -10.21 -2.38 -7.66
C ASN A 184 -10.59 -1.01 -8.23
N TYR A 185 -9.91 0.06 -7.81
CA TYR A 185 -10.10 1.39 -8.40
C TYR A 185 -9.87 1.40 -9.91
N LEU A 186 -8.75 0.83 -10.37
CA LEU A 186 -8.41 0.76 -11.79
C LEU A 186 -9.38 -0.12 -12.59
N LYS A 187 -9.86 -1.21 -12.00
CA LYS A 187 -10.89 -2.08 -12.61
C LYS A 187 -12.20 -1.33 -12.77
N ASN A 188 -12.69 -0.69 -11.71
CA ASN A 188 -13.90 0.13 -11.77
C ASN A 188 -13.78 1.25 -12.81
N LEU A 189 -12.59 1.86 -12.94
CA LEU A 189 -12.34 2.90 -13.93
C LEU A 189 -12.37 2.36 -15.36
N GLU A 190 -11.85 1.16 -15.59
CA GLU A 190 -11.87 0.46 -16.88
C GLU A 190 -13.29 0.03 -17.29
N GLU A 191 -14.10 -0.43 -16.33
CA GLU A 191 -15.51 -0.79 -16.53
C GLU A 191 -16.39 0.38 -17.00
N ARG A 192 -15.97 1.64 -16.76
CA ARG A 192 -16.64 2.83 -17.29
C ARG A 192 -16.50 2.98 -18.80
N ASN A 193 -15.62 2.21 -19.45
CA ASN A 193 -15.41 2.16 -20.89
C ASN A 193 -15.26 3.56 -21.54
N LEU A 194 -14.45 4.42 -20.93
CA LEU A 194 -14.24 5.79 -21.39
C LEU A 194 -13.34 5.82 -22.64
N PRO A 195 -13.74 6.47 -23.75
CA PRO A 195 -13.01 6.42 -25.02
C PRO A 195 -11.63 7.10 -24.97
N PHE A 196 -11.39 7.92 -23.96
CA PHE A 196 -10.15 8.68 -23.75
C PHE A 196 -9.24 8.07 -22.69
N LEU A 197 -9.57 6.89 -22.15
CA LEU A 197 -8.78 6.16 -21.16
C LEU A 197 -8.38 4.80 -21.73
N LYS A 198 -7.10 4.46 -21.59
CA LYS A 198 -6.58 3.13 -21.88
C LYS A 198 -5.70 2.64 -20.74
N ARG A 199 -6.07 1.52 -20.13
CA ARG A 199 -5.24 0.79 -19.18
C ARG A 199 -4.37 -0.23 -19.93
N SER A 200 -3.06 -0.14 -19.78
CA SER A 200 -2.10 -1.05 -20.40
C SER A 200 -1.27 -1.76 -19.34
N PHE A 201 -0.92 -3.01 -19.63
CA PHE A 201 0.07 -3.77 -18.87
C PHE A 201 1.48 -3.34 -19.32
N ILE A 202 2.38 -3.05 -18.37
CA ILE A 202 3.79 -2.73 -18.68
C ILE A 202 4.79 -3.76 -18.18
N GLY A 203 4.39 -4.65 -17.28
CA GLY A 203 5.27 -5.69 -16.75
C GLY A 203 4.81 -6.21 -15.40
N TYR A 204 5.57 -7.19 -14.91
CA TYR A 204 5.38 -7.74 -13.57
C TYR A 204 6.46 -7.20 -12.63
N SER A 205 6.08 -7.03 -11.37
CA SER A 205 7.03 -6.90 -10.27
C SER A 205 7.75 -8.22 -9.98
N VAL A 206 8.63 -8.22 -8.98
CA VAL A 206 9.42 -9.39 -8.59
C VAL A 206 8.50 -10.52 -8.13
N GLU A 207 7.46 -10.19 -7.37
CA GLU A 207 6.46 -11.12 -6.87
C GLU A 207 5.24 -11.26 -7.78
N LYS A 208 5.42 -10.97 -9.07
CA LYS A 208 4.39 -11.17 -10.11
C LYS A 208 3.13 -10.33 -9.94
N LYS A 209 3.20 -9.20 -9.23
CA LYS A 209 2.13 -8.20 -9.22
C LYS A 209 2.15 -7.40 -10.51
N ARG A 210 0.97 -7.12 -11.03
CA ARG A 210 0.77 -6.40 -12.29
C ARG A 210 1.17 -4.93 -12.13
N LEU A 211 1.98 -4.42 -13.04
CA LEU A 211 2.26 -3.00 -13.20
C LEU A 211 1.38 -2.42 -14.32
N ASP A 212 0.64 -1.38 -13.98
CA ASP A 212 -0.32 -0.71 -14.87
C ASP A 212 0.20 0.65 -15.35
N LEU A 213 -0.07 0.94 -16.61
CA LEU A 213 0.09 2.25 -17.23
C LEU A 213 -1.28 2.73 -17.73
N LEU A 214 -1.76 3.83 -17.17
CA LEU A 214 -2.91 4.53 -17.70
C LEU A 214 -2.47 5.53 -18.74
N THR A 215 -3.11 5.49 -19.91
CA THR A 215 -3.01 6.55 -20.90
C THR A 215 -4.31 7.31 -20.96
N ILE A 216 -4.27 8.62 -20.70
CA ILE A 216 -5.45 9.49 -20.75
C ILE A 216 -5.21 10.59 -21.79
N SER A 217 -6.00 10.60 -22.85
CA SER A 217 -5.94 11.60 -23.93
C SER A 217 -7.14 11.45 -24.86
N ASN A 218 -7.45 12.48 -25.66
CA ASN A 218 -8.45 12.38 -26.72
C ASN A 218 -8.07 11.25 -27.71
N ILE A 219 -9.08 10.53 -28.20
CA ILE A 219 -8.88 9.35 -29.05
C ILE A 219 -8.04 9.66 -30.31
N GLU A 220 -8.20 10.86 -30.87
CA GLU A 220 -7.46 11.31 -32.04
C GLU A 220 -5.95 11.40 -31.80
N ASN A 221 -5.55 11.63 -30.55
CA ASN A 221 -4.15 11.76 -30.17
C ASN A 221 -3.44 10.40 -30.10
N PHE A 222 -4.17 9.28 -29.90
CA PHE A 222 -3.55 7.96 -29.93
C PHE A 222 -3.01 7.59 -31.31
N ASN A 223 -3.62 8.12 -32.37
CA ASN A 223 -3.27 7.82 -33.76
C ASN A 223 -2.21 8.76 -34.35
N LYS A 224 -1.71 9.74 -33.58
CA LYS A 224 -0.72 10.75 -34.01
C LYS A 224 0.54 10.71 -33.13
N PRO A 225 1.30 9.59 -33.10
CA PRO A 225 2.52 9.48 -32.30
C PRO A 225 3.53 10.58 -32.68
N GLY A 226 4.14 11.22 -31.68
CA GLY A 226 5.21 12.21 -31.86
C GLY A 226 4.79 13.67 -32.09
N LYS A 227 3.50 13.97 -32.31
CA LYS A 227 3.04 15.36 -32.53
C LYS A 227 2.55 16.09 -31.28
N LYS A 228 2.21 15.35 -30.21
CA LYS A 228 1.63 15.90 -28.98
C LYS A 228 2.57 15.73 -27.80
N LYS A 229 2.59 16.72 -26.91
CA LYS A 229 3.40 16.69 -25.68
C LYS A 229 2.87 15.59 -24.76
N THR A 230 3.79 14.78 -24.23
CA THR A 230 3.46 13.69 -23.30
C THR A 230 3.87 14.10 -21.88
N VAL A 231 2.96 13.91 -20.94
CA VAL A 231 3.19 14.14 -19.51
C VAL A 231 3.27 12.77 -18.83
N CYS A 232 4.43 12.43 -18.28
CA CYS A 232 4.63 11.19 -17.54
C CYS A 232 4.50 11.47 -16.03
N ILE A 233 3.66 10.71 -15.35
CA ILE A 233 3.44 10.79 -13.91
C ILE A 233 3.65 9.40 -13.34
N THR A 234 4.46 9.30 -12.29
CA THR A 234 4.66 8.07 -11.55
C THR A 234 4.36 8.30 -10.08
N SER A 235 3.84 7.28 -9.40
CA SER A 235 3.51 7.34 -7.98
C SER A 235 3.93 6.07 -7.25
N ARG A 236 4.02 6.16 -5.91
CA ARG A 236 4.42 5.07 -4.99
C ARG A 236 5.70 4.35 -5.41
N VAL A 237 6.75 5.13 -5.72
CA VAL A 237 8.11 4.57 -5.86
C VAL A 237 8.57 4.00 -4.52
N HIS A 238 8.38 4.77 -3.45
CA HIS A 238 8.51 4.27 -2.08
C HIS A 238 7.14 3.77 -1.60
N PRO A 239 7.06 2.54 -1.08
CA PRO A 239 5.81 1.91 -0.76
C PRO A 239 5.09 2.55 0.44
N GLY A 240 5.78 3.05 1.46
CA GLY A 240 5.15 3.65 2.64
C GLY A 240 4.66 5.09 2.45
N GLU A 241 4.87 5.68 1.28
CA GLU A 241 4.44 7.04 0.95
C GLU A 241 3.00 7.05 0.39
N SER A 242 2.06 6.44 1.13
CA SER A 242 0.66 6.30 0.73
C SER A 242 -0.07 7.57 0.30
N PRO A 243 0.23 8.79 0.81
CA PRO A 243 -0.40 10.02 0.29
C PRO A 243 -0.24 10.21 -1.22
N SER A 244 0.84 9.69 -1.82
CA SER A 244 1.03 9.80 -3.27
C SER A 244 -0.02 9.00 -4.07
N SER A 245 -0.59 7.94 -3.50
CA SER A 245 -1.68 7.19 -4.14
C SER A 245 -2.96 8.01 -4.19
N TYR A 246 -3.35 8.63 -3.08
CA TYR A 246 -4.54 9.48 -3.03
C TYR A 246 -4.44 10.69 -3.97
N VAL A 247 -3.27 11.32 -4.04
CA VAL A 247 -3.03 12.44 -4.99
C VAL A 247 -3.11 11.94 -6.44
N CYS A 248 -2.56 10.76 -6.72
CA CYS A 248 -2.61 10.17 -8.06
C CYS A 248 -4.05 9.79 -8.45
N GLU A 249 -4.81 9.19 -7.54
CA GLU A 249 -6.23 8.87 -7.73
C GLU A 249 -7.05 10.12 -8.04
N GLY A 250 -6.96 11.16 -7.20
CA GLY A 250 -7.67 12.42 -7.44
C GLY A 250 -7.28 13.10 -8.76
N LEU A 251 -6.00 13.00 -9.17
CA LEU A 251 -5.56 13.49 -10.47
C LEU A 251 -6.18 12.69 -11.62
N ILE A 252 -6.23 11.36 -11.52
CA ILE A 252 -6.87 10.50 -12.52
C ILE A 252 -8.36 10.84 -12.60
N ASP A 253 -9.05 10.95 -11.47
CA ASP A 253 -10.47 11.30 -11.40
C ASP A 253 -10.77 12.64 -12.07
N PHE A 254 -9.95 13.66 -11.78
CA PHE A 254 -10.03 14.95 -12.48
C PHE A 254 -9.82 14.79 -13.98
N LEU A 255 -8.77 14.08 -14.40
CA LEU A 255 -8.43 13.87 -15.81
C LEU A 255 -9.45 13.01 -16.57
N VAL A 256 -10.31 12.23 -15.91
CA VAL A 256 -11.40 11.50 -16.57
C VAL A 256 -12.76 12.19 -16.44
N SER A 257 -12.85 13.26 -15.66
CA SER A 257 -14.09 13.99 -15.41
C SER A 257 -14.59 14.77 -16.64
N ASN A 258 -15.81 15.29 -16.54
CA ASN A 258 -16.43 16.18 -17.52
C ASN A 258 -15.99 17.64 -17.39
N ASP A 259 -15.07 17.95 -16.48
CA ASP A 259 -14.57 19.31 -16.27
C ASP A 259 -14.02 19.91 -17.59
N PRO A 260 -14.38 21.16 -17.94
CA PRO A 260 -13.89 21.80 -19.16
C PRO A 260 -12.37 21.87 -19.26
N ILE A 261 -11.67 22.08 -18.14
CA ILE A 261 -10.21 22.11 -18.08
C ILE A 261 -9.65 20.73 -18.38
N ALA A 262 -10.25 19.68 -17.80
CA ALA A 262 -9.83 18.31 -18.06
C ALA A 262 -9.99 17.94 -19.55
N LYS A 263 -11.07 18.38 -20.22
CA LYS A 263 -11.26 18.22 -21.67
C LYS A 263 -10.15 18.91 -22.48
N ILE A 264 -9.89 20.18 -22.20
CA ILE A 264 -8.82 20.95 -22.88
C ILE A 264 -7.45 20.25 -22.71
N LEU A 265 -7.16 19.74 -21.51
CA LEU A 265 -5.93 19.00 -21.25
C LEU A 265 -5.85 17.71 -22.08
N ARG A 266 -6.93 16.92 -22.14
CA ARG A 266 -7.00 15.69 -22.94
C ARG A 266 -6.83 15.93 -24.45
N ASP A 267 -7.28 17.07 -24.96
CA ASP A 267 -7.17 17.42 -26.38
C ASP A 267 -5.73 17.84 -26.77
N ASN A 268 -4.99 18.40 -25.83
CA ASN A 268 -3.67 18.97 -26.07
C ASN A 268 -2.50 18.10 -25.63
N LEU A 269 -2.71 17.21 -24.66
CA LEU A 269 -1.66 16.43 -24.01
C LEU A 269 -2.00 14.93 -24.00
N ILE A 270 -0.96 14.12 -23.89
CA ILE A 270 -1.06 12.68 -23.63
C ILE A 270 -0.55 12.43 -22.21
N PHE A 271 -1.40 12.01 -21.30
CA PHE A 271 -0.99 11.63 -19.95
C PHE A 271 -0.63 10.15 -19.91
N LYS A 272 0.53 9.84 -19.33
CA LYS A 272 1.05 8.50 -19.09
C LYS A 272 1.26 8.35 -17.59
N ILE A 273 0.40 7.62 -16.92
CA ILE A 273 0.35 7.56 -15.45
C ILE A 273 0.64 6.14 -15.00
N ILE A 274 1.65 5.96 -14.15
CA ILE A 274 1.93 4.71 -13.44
C ILE A 274 1.51 4.90 -11.99
N PRO A 275 0.34 4.37 -11.56
CA PRO A 275 -0.21 4.68 -10.25
C PRO A 275 0.57 4.07 -9.08
N CYS A 276 1.28 2.97 -9.32
CA CYS A 276 2.15 2.35 -8.32
C CYS A 276 3.35 1.67 -8.98
N LEU A 277 4.55 2.16 -8.68
CA LEU A 277 5.81 1.58 -9.15
C LEU A 277 6.32 0.43 -8.28
N ASN A 278 5.91 0.35 -7.01
CA ASN A 278 6.41 -0.65 -6.06
C ASN A 278 5.27 -1.46 -5.41
N PRO A 279 4.47 -2.21 -6.19
CA PRO A 279 3.34 -2.96 -5.64
C PRO A 279 3.76 -4.02 -4.61
N ASP A 280 4.93 -4.64 -4.77
CA ASP A 280 5.43 -5.65 -3.83
C ASP A 280 5.73 -5.03 -2.47
N GLY A 281 6.46 -3.91 -2.45
CA GLY A 281 6.76 -3.19 -1.21
C GLY A 281 5.48 -2.70 -0.52
N VAL A 282 4.47 -2.26 -1.29
CA VAL A 282 3.18 -1.83 -0.74
C VAL A 282 2.46 -3.01 -0.08
N TYR A 283 2.43 -4.14 -0.75
CA TYR A 283 1.76 -5.34 -0.28
C TYR A 283 2.36 -5.86 1.04
N HIS A 284 3.69 -5.83 1.18
CA HIS A 284 4.36 -6.26 2.41
C HIS A 284 4.40 -5.23 3.54
N GLY A 285 3.92 -4.00 3.32
CA GLY A 285 4.03 -2.95 4.32
C GLY A 285 5.48 -2.46 4.51
N ASN A 286 6.27 -2.42 3.45
CA ASN A 286 7.57 -1.75 3.46
C ASN A 286 7.39 -0.23 3.40
N TYR A 287 8.43 0.52 3.78
CA TYR A 287 8.42 1.97 3.71
C TYR A 287 9.11 2.52 2.46
N ARG A 288 10.30 2.03 2.12
CA ARG A 288 11.20 2.64 1.13
C ARG A 288 11.63 1.70 0.01
N THR A 289 11.91 0.44 0.32
CA THR A 289 12.52 -0.48 -0.65
C THR A 289 11.51 -1.46 -1.25
N CYS A 290 11.84 -2.01 -2.42
CA CYS A 290 11.15 -3.20 -2.95
C CYS A 290 11.55 -4.45 -2.14
N THR A 291 10.95 -5.60 -2.46
CA THR A 291 11.20 -6.87 -1.76
C THR A 291 12.63 -7.39 -1.90
N LEU A 292 13.33 -7.01 -2.98
CA LEU A 292 14.77 -7.26 -3.15
C LEU A 292 15.67 -6.32 -2.33
N GLY A 293 15.08 -5.34 -1.63
CA GLY A 293 15.78 -4.40 -0.77
C GLY A 293 16.46 -3.24 -1.48
N TYR A 294 16.09 -2.97 -2.73
CA TYR A 294 16.54 -1.81 -3.49
C TYR A 294 15.62 -0.59 -3.30
N ASP A 295 16.22 0.59 -3.19
CA ASP A 295 15.52 1.87 -3.34
C ASP A 295 15.31 2.13 -4.84
N LEU A 296 14.07 1.93 -5.32
CA LEU A 296 13.76 2.11 -6.74
C LEU A 296 14.05 3.52 -7.24
N ASN A 297 13.99 4.53 -6.36
CA ASN A 297 14.30 5.91 -6.72
C ASN A 297 15.82 6.19 -6.79
N ARG A 298 16.66 5.17 -6.70
CA ARG A 298 18.11 5.23 -6.90
C ARG A 298 18.60 4.37 -8.07
N ASN A 299 17.69 3.71 -8.77
CA ASN A 299 17.98 2.79 -9.88
C ASN A 299 17.43 3.29 -11.22
N TRP A 300 17.51 4.60 -11.46
CA TRP A 300 17.08 5.19 -12.74
C TRP A 300 18.16 5.15 -13.82
N LEU A 301 19.43 5.04 -13.42
CA LEU A 301 20.55 4.86 -14.33
C LEU A 301 20.73 3.37 -14.62
N LYS A 302 21.00 3.05 -15.89
CA LYS A 302 21.38 1.70 -16.33
C LYS A 302 22.76 1.32 -15.82
#